data_AF-A0A833GPT9-F1
#
_entry.id   AF-A0A833GPT9-F1
#
_cell.length_a   1.000
_cell.length_b   1.000
_cell.length_c   1.000
_cell.angle_alpha   90.00
_cell.angle_beta   90.00
_cell.angle_gamma   90.00
#
_symmetry.space_group_name_H-M   'P 1'
#
loop_
_entity.id
_entity.type
_entity.pdbx_description
1 polymer ?
#
loop_
_entity_poly.entity_id
_entity_poly.type
_entity_poly.pdbx_seq_one_letter_code
_entity_poly.pdbx_strand_id
1 'polypeptide(L)'
;MHGGLNWPGTVCQEDMTRCQWSHGAAGIGLTFLNAYRILGDAAYLETGVLAAEATFGYGDYRQNYTQCCGLAGSGELFIETYRATGNALWRERALDFAHRCLAYKESVPAGDAWPTDSKGLYSADFDYGASGVGHFLLRVCSDESLPMPLM
;
A
#
# COMPACT_ATOMS: atom_id res chain seq x y z
N MET A 1 -20.90 -2.80 1.80
CA MET A 1 -19.93 -2.81 0.69
C MET A 1 -19.11 -1.55 0.78
N HIS A 2 -17.80 -1.67 0.97
CA HIS A 2 -16.89 -0.52 1.03
C HIS A 2 -16.50 -0.10 -0.39
N GLY A 3 -17.42 0.54 -1.13
CA GLY A 3 -17.17 1.41 -2.31
C GLY A 3 -16.21 1.03 -3.45
N GLY A 4 -15.57 -0.14 -3.46
CA GLY A 4 -14.47 -0.49 -4.36
C GLY A 4 -14.38 -1.98 -4.67
N LEU A 5 -13.29 -2.39 -5.31
CA LEU A 5 -13.06 -3.75 -5.84
C LEU A 5 -11.94 -4.47 -5.11
N ASN A 6 -12.18 -5.74 -4.75
CA ASN A 6 -11.17 -6.60 -4.16
C ASN A 6 -11.30 -8.03 -4.69
N TRP A 7 -10.28 -8.85 -4.46
CA TRP A 7 -10.17 -10.21 -4.97
C TRP A 7 -9.89 -11.20 -3.84
N PRO A 8 -10.43 -12.42 -3.94
CA PRO A 8 -10.08 -13.48 -3.01
C PRO A 8 -8.64 -13.93 -3.23
N GLY A 9 -8.04 -14.51 -2.20
CA GLY A 9 -6.65 -14.97 -2.29
C GLY A 9 -6.45 -16.17 -3.23
N THR A 10 -7.51 -16.91 -3.54
CA THR A 10 -7.50 -17.97 -4.56
C THR A 10 -8.85 -18.01 -5.29
N VAL A 11 -8.88 -18.53 -6.51
CA VAL A 11 -10.05 -18.52 -7.41
C VAL A 11 -11.29 -19.20 -6.79
N CYS A 12 -11.10 -20.19 -5.91
CA CYS A 12 -12.19 -20.95 -5.30
C CYS A 12 -12.64 -20.41 -3.94
N GLN A 13 -12.07 -19.29 -3.47
CA GLN A 13 -12.43 -18.68 -2.19
C GLN A 13 -13.37 -17.51 -2.41
N GLU A 14 -14.31 -17.34 -1.49
CA GLU A 14 -15.20 -16.17 -1.42
C GLU A 14 -14.73 -15.14 -0.39
N ASP A 15 -13.72 -15.49 0.42
CA ASP A 15 -13.17 -14.61 1.45
C ASP A 15 -12.40 -13.43 0.83
N MET A 16 -12.97 -12.24 0.99
CA MET A 16 -12.41 -10.96 0.55
C MET A 16 -11.91 -10.09 1.73
N THR A 17 -11.58 -10.69 2.87
CA THR A 17 -11.04 -9.97 4.04
C THR A 17 -9.65 -9.39 3.78
N ARG A 18 -8.84 -10.05 2.95
CA ARG A 18 -7.47 -9.60 2.61
C ARG A 18 -7.52 -8.56 1.50
N CYS A 19 -6.88 -7.42 1.74
CA CYS A 19 -6.88 -6.26 0.86
C CYS A 19 -5.48 -5.62 0.80
N GLN A 20 -4.45 -6.47 0.92
CA GLN A 20 -3.05 -6.08 1.05
C GLN A 20 -2.29 -6.26 -0.27
N TRP A 21 -1.02 -5.83 -0.32
CA TRP A 21 -0.17 -6.02 -1.50
C TRP A 21 -0.01 -7.49 -1.86
N SER A 22 0.32 -8.34 -0.87
CA SER A 22 0.51 -9.77 -1.13
C SER A 22 -0.76 -10.50 -1.57
N HIS A 23 -1.93 -10.06 -1.08
CA HIS A 23 -3.22 -10.69 -1.37
C HIS A 23 -4.34 -9.65 -1.32
N GLY A 24 -4.95 -9.38 -2.49
CA GLY A 24 -6.12 -8.54 -2.62
C GLY A 24 -5.85 -7.24 -3.39
N ALA A 25 -6.67 -6.23 -3.09
CA ALA A 25 -6.82 -5.05 -3.93
C ALA A 25 -5.54 -4.24 -4.09
N ALA A 26 -4.70 -4.11 -3.05
CA ALA A 26 -3.54 -3.23 -3.15
C ALA A 26 -2.54 -3.71 -4.23
N GLY A 27 -2.19 -5.00 -4.24
CA GLY A 27 -1.24 -5.56 -5.21
C GLY A 27 -1.84 -5.73 -6.60
N ILE A 28 -3.10 -6.16 -6.67
CA ILE A 28 -3.80 -6.34 -7.96
C ILE A 28 -4.09 -4.98 -8.60
N GLY A 29 -4.46 -3.97 -7.81
CA GLY A 29 -4.65 -2.59 -8.26
C GLY A 29 -3.40 -2.02 -8.90
N LEU A 30 -2.22 -2.23 -8.30
CA LEU A 30 -0.94 -1.83 -8.89
C LEU A 30 -0.71 -2.47 -10.27
N THR A 31 -1.08 -3.75 -10.42
CA THR A 31 -0.99 -4.45 -11.71
C THR A 31 -1.86 -3.79 -12.77
N PHE A 32 -3.10 -3.41 -12.42
CA PHE A 32 -4.01 -2.71 -13.32
C PHE A 32 -3.51 -1.30 -13.69
N LEU A 33 -2.97 -0.54 -12.74
CA LEU A 33 -2.38 0.76 -13.04
C LEU A 33 -1.17 0.66 -13.97
N ASN A 34 -0.33 -0.37 -13.81
CA ASN A 34 0.78 -0.61 -14.74
C ASN A 34 0.29 -1.04 -16.13
N ALA A 35 -0.75 -1.87 -16.20
CA ALA A 35 -1.38 -2.25 -17.46
C ALA A 35 -1.94 -1.01 -18.17
N TYR A 36 -2.60 -0.10 -17.46
CA TYR A 36 -3.04 1.19 -18.01
C TYR A 36 -1.87 2.00 -18.57
N ARG A 37 -0.77 2.13 -17.82
CA ARG A 37 0.43 2.87 -18.26
C ARG A 37 1.03 2.31 -19.56
N ILE A 38 1.00 0.99 -19.75
CA ILE A 38 1.60 0.32 -20.90
C ILE A 38 0.65 0.29 -22.10
N LEU A 39 -0.64 0.01 -21.85
CA LEU A 39 -1.63 -0.30 -22.89
C LEU A 39 -2.57 0.88 -23.21
N GLY A 40 -2.70 1.85 -22.30
CA GLY A 40 -3.51 3.05 -22.48
C GLY A 40 -5.03 2.85 -22.34
N ASP A 41 -5.49 1.65 -21.99
CA ASP A 41 -6.92 1.34 -21.86
C ASP A 41 -7.51 1.86 -20.54
N ALA A 42 -8.52 2.73 -20.63
CA ALA A 42 -9.19 3.34 -19.49
C ALA A 42 -9.87 2.32 -18.55
N ALA A 43 -10.25 1.14 -19.04
CA ALA A 43 -10.83 0.08 -18.20
C ALA A 43 -9.83 -0.41 -17.13
N TYR A 44 -8.54 -0.42 -17.44
CA TYR A 44 -7.51 -0.76 -16.46
C TYR A 44 -7.34 0.34 -15.42
N LEU A 45 -7.42 1.60 -15.83
CA LEU A 45 -7.39 2.73 -14.90
C LEU A 45 -8.56 2.66 -13.92
N GLU A 46 -9.78 2.47 -14.43
CA GLU A 46 -11.00 2.34 -13.62
C GLU A 46 -10.87 1.20 -12.60
N THR A 47 -10.37 0.04 -13.03
CA THR A 47 -10.16 -1.11 -12.15
C THR A 47 -9.12 -0.82 -11.05
N GLY A 48 -8.02 -0.16 -11.40
CA GLY A 48 -7.00 0.27 -10.44
C GLY A 48 -7.52 1.26 -9.41
N VAL A 49 -8.35 2.22 -9.84
CA VAL A 49 -9.01 3.20 -8.96
C VAL A 49 -9.99 2.51 -8.00
N LEU A 50 -10.81 1.58 -8.49
CA LEU A 50 -11.72 0.81 -7.63
C LEU A 50 -10.98 -0.04 -6.61
N ALA A 51 -9.83 -0.62 -6.98
CA ALA A 51 -8.95 -1.32 -6.06
C ALA A 51 -8.41 -0.38 -4.97
N ALA A 52 -8.00 0.83 -5.35
CA ALA A 52 -7.52 1.83 -4.41
C ALA A 52 -8.63 2.31 -3.44
N GLU A 53 -9.88 2.44 -3.89
CA GLU A 53 -11.01 2.72 -3.00
C GLU A 53 -11.23 1.60 -1.98
N ALA A 54 -11.14 0.33 -2.40
CA ALA A 54 -11.25 -0.80 -1.48
C ALA A 54 -10.09 -0.82 -0.46
N THR A 55 -8.85 -0.58 -0.91
CA THR A 55 -7.68 -0.51 -0.04
C THR A 55 -7.78 0.63 0.97
N PHE A 56 -8.29 1.80 0.60
CA PHE A 56 -8.54 2.87 1.56
C PHE A 56 -9.66 2.53 2.55
N GLY A 57 -10.74 1.90 2.06
CA GLY A 57 -11.91 1.57 2.87
C GLY A 57 -11.67 0.54 3.96
N TYR A 58 -10.80 -0.47 3.72
CA TYR A 58 -10.56 -1.54 4.70
C TYR A 58 -9.19 -2.25 4.60
N GLY A 59 -8.22 -1.67 3.88
CA GLY A 59 -6.87 -2.24 3.71
C GLY A 59 -6.11 -2.44 5.03
N ASP A 60 -6.33 -1.57 6.03
CA ASP A 60 -5.74 -1.68 7.38
C ASP A 60 -6.44 -2.70 8.30
N TYR A 61 -6.99 -3.78 7.73
CA TYR A 61 -7.63 -4.84 8.49
C TYR A 61 -6.68 -5.51 9.50
N ARG A 62 -5.38 -5.62 9.16
CA ARG A 62 -4.38 -6.28 10.01
C ARG A 62 -3.74 -5.37 11.05
N GLN A 63 -4.02 -4.06 11.03
CA GLN A 63 -3.35 -3.08 11.89
C GLN A 63 -1.83 -3.24 11.82
N ASN A 64 -1.31 -3.11 10.60
CA ASN A 64 0.06 -3.41 10.25
C ASN A 64 0.56 -2.33 9.29
N TYR A 65 1.80 -1.89 9.43
CA TYR A 65 2.39 -0.79 8.66
C TYR A 65 3.42 -1.23 7.62
N THR A 66 3.76 -2.53 7.59
CA THR A 66 4.78 -3.11 6.71
C THR A 66 4.42 -3.06 5.23
N GLN A 67 5.41 -3.32 4.37
CA GLN A 67 5.23 -3.27 2.92
C GLN A 67 4.34 -4.43 2.41
N CYS A 68 4.56 -5.65 2.87
CA CYS A 68 3.90 -6.83 2.30
C CYS A 68 2.40 -6.90 2.66
N CYS A 69 2.06 -6.54 3.89
CA CYS A 69 0.74 -6.77 4.46
C CYS A 69 0.16 -5.56 5.24
N GLY A 70 0.68 -4.36 5.01
CA GLY A 70 0.35 -3.20 5.82
C GLY A 70 0.14 -1.89 5.07
N LEU A 71 0.11 -0.81 5.86
CA LEU A 71 -0.13 0.55 5.42
C LEU A 71 0.90 1.03 4.39
N ALA A 72 2.19 0.70 4.53
CA ALA A 72 3.20 1.13 3.56
C ALA A 72 2.90 0.59 2.16
N GLY A 73 2.71 -0.72 2.01
CA GLY A 73 2.36 -1.31 0.71
C GLY A 73 1.01 -0.84 0.15
N SER A 74 0.04 -0.62 1.02
CA SER A 74 -1.25 -0.04 0.64
C SER A 74 -1.10 1.41 0.14
N GLY A 75 -0.23 2.19 0.79
CA GLY A 75 0.10 3.55 0.42
C GLY A 75 0.80 3.66 -0.94
N GLU A 76 1.58 2.65 -1.32
CA GLU A 76 2.20 2.60 -2.66
C GLU A 76 1.15 2.62 -3.77
N LEU A 77 0.02 1.91 -3.58
CA LEU A 77 -1.09 1.96 -4.54
C LEU A 77 -1.65 3.38 -4.66
N PHE A 78 -1.76 4.13 -3.56
CA PHE A 78 -2.28 5.50 -3.61
C PHE A 78 -1.32 6.45 -4.33
N ILE A 79 -0.01 6.30 -4.16
CA ILE A 79 0.98 7.08 -4.92
C ILE A 79 0.85 6.79 -6.42
N GLU A 80 0.75 5.52 -6.81
CA GLU A 80 0.59 5.16 -8.23
C GLU A 80 -0.76 5.60 -8.79
N THR A 81 -1.82 5.57 -7.99
CA THR A 81 -3.15 6.06 -8.40
C THR A 81 -3.12 7.57 -8.61
N TYR A 82 -2.42 8.32 -7.76
CA TYR A 82 -2.18 9.75 -7.96
C TYR A 82 -1.45 10.00 -9.29
N ARG A 83 -0.35 9.29 -9.54
CA ARG A 83 0.42 9.41 -10.79
C ARG A 83 -0.40 9.11 -12.04
N ALA A 84 -1.27 8.10 -11.98
CA ALA A 84 -2.10 7.69 -13.11
C ALA A 84 -3.28 8.65 -13.38
N THR A 85 -3.80 9.33 -12.35
CA THR A 85 -5.04 10.12 -12.44
C THR A 85 -4.84 11.63 -12.34
N GLY A 86 -3.74 12.09 -11.72
CA GLY A 86 -3.53 13.48 -11.29
C GLY A 86 -4.44 13.93 -10.14
N ASN A 87 -5.27 13.06 -9.57
CA ASN A 87 -6.23 13.43 -8.52
C ASN A 87 -5.56 13.50 -7.14
N ALA A 88 -5.45 14.72 -6.58
CA ALA A 88 -4.78 15.00 -5.31
C ALA A 88 -5.33 14.21 -4.10
N LEU A 89 -6.58 13.74 -4.15
CA LEU A 89 -7.15 12.87 -3.10
C LEU A 89 -6.27 11.66 -2.81
N TRP A 90 -5.68 11.05 -3.84
CA TRP A 90 -4.83 9.87 -3.67
C TRP A 90 -3.52 10.19 -2.98
N ARG A 91 -2.96 11.38 -3.24
CA ARG A 91 -1.80 11.88 -2.51
C ARG A 91 -2.12 12.13 -1.04
N GLU A 92 -3.29 12.69 -0.74
CA GLU A 92 -3.77 12.90 0.64
C GLU A 92 -3.94 11.58 1.39
N ARG A 93 -4.50 10.55 0.72
CA ARG A 93 -4.65 9.20 1.29
C ARG A 93 -3.29 8.51 1.53
N ALA A 94 -2.33 8.69 0.63
CA ALA A 94 -0.96 8.22 0.85
C ALA A 94 -0.32 8.90 2.08
N LEU A 95 -0.52 10.21 2.25
CA LEU A 95 -0.06 10.96 3.42
C LEU A 95 -0.74 10.49 4.72
N ASP A 96 -2.04 10.20 4.70
CA ASP A 96 -2.74 9.62 5.86
C ASP A 96 -2.08 8.30 6.30
N PHE A 97 -1.83 7.39 5.36
CA PHE A 97 -1.21 6.10 5.67
C PHE A 97 0.25 6.28 6.13
N ALA A 98 0.99 7.24 5.58
CA ALA A 98 2.33 7.59 6.04
C ALA A 98 2.33 8.10 7.50
N HIS A 99 1.41 9.00 7.86
CA HIS A 99 1.26 9.45 9.24
C HIS A 99 0.93 8.31 10.19
N ARG A 100 0.08 7.37 9.75
CA ARG A 100 -0.25 6.17 10.54
C ARG A 100 0.94 5.22 10.69
N CYS A 101 1.76 5.03 9.65
CA CYS A 101 3.01 4.27 9.76
C CYS A 101 3.94 4.85 10.82
N LEU A 102 4.07 6.18 10.91
CA LEU A 102 4.90 6.83 11.92
C LEU A 102 4.43 6.55 13.36
N ALA A 103 3.14 6.28 13.57
CA ALA A 103 2.59 5.98 14.89
C ALA A 103 2.99 4.58 15.42
N TYR A 104 3.50 3.68 14.56
CA TYR A 104 4.00 2.36 14.98
C TYR A 104 5.44 2.38 15.51
N LYS A 105 6.05 3.56 15.57
CA LYS A 105 7.39 3.75 16.13
C LYS A 105 7.41 3.36 17.61
N GLU A 106 8.39 2.56 17.98
CA GLU A 106 8.70 2.18 19.35
C GLU A 106 10.05 2.78 19.76
N SER A 107 10.16 3.26 20.99
CA SER A 107 11.44 3.70 21.55
C SER A 107 12.10 2.53 22.28
N VAL A 108 13.26 2.12 21.78
CA VAL A 108 14.10 1.05 22.35
C VAL A 108 15.44 1.63 22.83
N PRO A 109 16.25 0.92 23.64
CA PRO A 109 17.53 1.45 24.13
C PRO A 109 18.50 1.91 23.04
N ALA A 110 18.41 1.35 21.84
CA ALA A 110 19.25 1.71 20.69
C ALA A 110 18.72 2.92 19.88
N GLY A 111 17.55 3.47 20.23
CA GLY A 111 16.90 4.56 19.51
C GLY A 111 15.46 4.23 19.11
N ASP A 112 14.94 4.94 18.11
CA ASP A 112 13.63 4.64 17.55
C ASP A 112 13.70 3.43 16.62
N ALA A 113 12.72 2.54 16.73
CA ALA A 113 12.60 1.33 15.92
C ALA A 113 11.15 1.11 15.48
N TRP A 114 11.00 0.42 14.37
CA TRP A 114 9.72 -0.14 13.95
C TRP A 114 9.84 -1.66 14.05
N PRO A 115 8.96 -2.36 14.78
CA PRO A 115 8.93 -3.82 14.78
C PRO A 115 8.67 -4.43 13.38
N THR A 116 8.38 -5.72 13.31
CA THR A 116 7.85 -6.37 12.12
C THR A 116 6.33 -6.45 12.21
N ASP A 117 5.70 -7.28 11.38
CA ASP A 117 4.31 -7.69 11.58
C ASP A 117 4.09 -8.51 12.87
N SER A 118 5.19 -8.89 13.52
CA SER A 118 5.24 -9.61 14.79
C SER A 118 5.81 -8.72 15.88
N LYS A 119 5.03 -8.46 16.94
CA LYS A 119 5.42 -7.60 18.06
C LYS A 119 6.73 -8.05 18.70
N GLY A 120 7.63 -7.11 18.98
CA GLY A 120 8.91 -7.35 19.62
C GLY A 120 9.99 -7.97 18.74
N LEU A 121 9.67 -8.31 17.48
CA LEU A 121 10.67 -8.66 16.47
C LEU A 121 10.98 -7.42 15.63
N TYR A 122 12.26 -7.14 15.39
CA TYR A 122 12.71 -6.01 14.60
C TYR A 122 13.58 -6.51 13.46
N SER A 123 13.40 -5.93 12.28
CA SER A 123 14.16 -6.28 11.10
C SER A 123 14.32 -5.06 10.20
N ALA A 124 15.41 -5.03 9.45
CA ALA A 124 15.65 -4.03 8.41
C ALA A 124 15.24 -4.53 7.02
N ASP A 125 14.63 -5.72 6.91
CA ASP A 125 14.15 -6.22 5.62
C ASP A 125 13.06 -5.32 5.01
N PHE A 126 12.81 -5.52 3.73
CA PHE A 126 11.95 -4.64 2.95
C PHE A 126 10.46 -4.95 3.14
N ASP A 127 10.10 -6.23 3.25
CA ASP A 127 8.70 -6.65 3.20
C ASP A 127 8.00 -6.50 4.55
N TYR A 128 8.69 -6.84 5.63
CA TYR A 128 8.20 -6.87 7.00
C TYR A 128 8.98 -5.93 7.92
N GLY A 129 10.15 -5.48 7.51
CA GLY A 129 11.01 -4.63 8.33
C GLY A 129 10.85 -3.13 8.10
N ALA A 130 11.71 -2.37 8.78
CA ALA A 130 11.68 -0.92 8.76
C ALA A 130 12.08 -0.29 7.41
N SER A 131 12.79 -1.01 6.53
CA SER A 131 13.30 -0.41 5.29
C SER A 131 12.21 -0.17 4.25
N GLY A 132 11.20 -1.05 4.14
CA GLY A 132 10.05 -0.82 3.27
C GLY A 132 9.22 0.39 3.70
N VAL A 133 9.03 0.53 5.01
CA VAL A 133 8.36 1.69 5.61
C VAL A 133 9.15 2.97 5.32
N GLY A 134 10.47 2.95 5.54
CA GLY A 134 11.35 4.07 5.23
C GLY A 134 11.30 4.44 3.74
N HIS A 135 11.28 3.45 2.85
CA HIS A 135 11.13 3.66 1.41
C HIS A 135 9.81 4.36 1.09
N PHE A 136 8.69 3.85 1.58
CA PHE A 136 7.38 4.46 1.38
C PHE A 136 7.33 5.91 1.88
N LEU A 137 7.84 6.19 3.08
CA LEU A 137 7.91 7.55 3.63
C LEU A 137 8.72 8.49 2.72
N LEU A 138 9.87 8.03 2.21
CA LEU A 138 10.67 8.80 1.27
C LEU A 138 9.90 9.09 -0.03
N ARG A 139 9.15 8.10 -0.55
CA ARG A 139 8.35 8.29 -1.76
C ARG A 139 7.26 9.36 -1.57
N VAL A 140 6.56 9.34 -0.44
CA VAL A 140 5.52 10.33 -0.10
C VAL A 140 6.08 11.75 -0.02
N CYS A 141 7.31 11.90 0.49
CA CYS A 141 7.99 13.20 0.61
C CYS A 141 8.71 13.65 -0.67
N SER A 142 8.98 12.74 -1.61
CA SER A 142 9.70 13.07 -2.85
C SER A 142 8.80 13.72 -3.90
N ASP A 143 9.40 14.52 -4.79
CA ASP A 143 8.74 15.08 -5.99
C ASP A 143 8.58 14.01 -7.09
N GLU A 144 8.06 12.83 -6.71
CA GLU A 144 7.83 11.68 -7.58
C GLU A 144 9.10 11.09 -8.24
N SER A 145 10.30 11.49 -7.81
CA SER A 145 11.56 10.99 -8.36
C SER A 145 11.88 9.55 -7.99
N LEU A 146 11.26 9.03 -6.92
CA LEU A 146 11.50 7.67 -6.45
C LEU A 146 10.55 6.66 -7.14
N PRO A 147 11.10 5.59 -7.77
CA PRO A 147 10.29 4.59 -8.46
C PRO A 147 9.47 3.74 -7.49
N MET A 148 8.47 3.04 -8.03
CA MET A 148 7.72 2.04 -7.26
C MET A 148 8.65 0.85 -6.99
N PRO A 149 8.78 0.36 -5.76
CA PRO A 149 9.79 -0.65 -5.43
C PRO A 149 9.50 -2.05 -6.00
N LEU A 150 8.28 -2.29 -6.48
CA LEU A 150 7.76 -3.61 -6.83
C LEU A 150 7.24 -3.68 -8.28
N MET A 151 7.57 -2.69 -9.13
CA MET A 151 7.30 -2.66 -10.59
C MET A 151 8.49 -2.14 -11.38
#